data_AF-A0A6A3B405-F1
#
_entry.id   AF-A0A6A3B405-F1
#
_cell.length_a   1.000
_cell.length_b   1.000
_cell.length_c   1.000
_cell.angle_alpha   90.00
_cell.angle_beta   90.00
_cell.angle_gamma   90.00
#
_symmetry.space_group_name_H-M   'P 1'
#
loop_
_entity.id
_entity.type
_entity.pdbx_description
1 polymer ?
#
loop_
_entity_poly.entity_id
_entity_poly.type
_entity_poly.pdbx_seq_one_letter_code
_entity_poly.pdbx_strand_id
1 'polypeptide(L)'
;MFPFLKVSFVLTNQAIIEVMEGEKMVHVIDLNAAEPVQWIALIQALSARPEGPPHLRITGIHQQKEVLDQMAHRLIEEAEKLDIPFQFNPIVSKLEDLDIEKLHVKTGEALAISSVLQLHSLLASDDELVQKKLPLGSKSLDGIHLQRALQMNQGTLGELLEKDAVNAYSPSPDSASSSPLYSMASAKVDGFLNALWGLSPKLMVVTEQDSNHNGTTLMERLLESLYSYAALFDCLESTVSRA
;
A
#
# COMPACT_ATOMS: atom_id res chain seq x y z
N MET A 1 -2.44 -1.17 18.79
CA MET A 1 -2.67 -2.51 19.37
C MET A 1 -1.68 -3.51 18.80
N PHE A 2 -1.48 -3.56 17.48
CA PHE A 2 -0.42 -4.36 16.86
C PHE A 2 0.94 -3.65 16.78
N PRO A 3 2.07 -4.39 16.74
CA PRO A 3 3.42 -3.83 16.61
C PRO A 3 3.85 -3.56 15.16
N PHE A 4 3.07 -3.92 14.15
CA PHE A 4 3.49 -3.93 12.74
C PHE A 4 4.11 -2.61 12.27
N LEU A 5 3.38 -1.49 12.43
CA LEU A 5 3.89 -0.18 12.01
C LEU A 5 5.09 0.27 12.85
N LYS A 6 5.12 -0.02 14.15
CA LYS A 6 6.28 0.33 14.99
C LYS A 6 7.54 -0.38 14.51
N VAL A 7 7.45 -1.67 14.21
CA VAL A 7 8.58 -2.46 13.68
C VAL A 7 9.00 -1.92 12.32
N SER A 8 8.04 -1.70 11.42
CA SER A 8 8.30 -1.11 10.10
C SER A 8 9.01 0.24 10.18
N PHE A 9 8.55 1.15 11.04
CA PHE A 9 9.14 2.48 11.20
C PHE A 9 10.57 2.41 11.72
N VAL A 10 10.83 1.57 12.73
CA VAL A 10 12.18 1.42 13.29
C VAL A 10 13.15 0.86 12.23
N LEU A 11 12.75 -0.19 11.50
CA LEU A 11 13.60 -0.78 10.47
C LEU A 11 13.83 0.18 9.30
N THR A 12 12.78 0.89 8.86
CA THR A 12 12.86 1.87 7.77
C THR A 12 13.80 3.00 8.16
N ASN A 13 13.63 3.58 9.34
CA ASN A 13 14.48 4.67 9.81
C ASN A 13 15.93 4.23 9.99
N GLN A 14 16.17 3.01 10.52
CA GLN A 14 17.52 2.48 10.66
C GLN A 14 18.21 2.33 9.30
N ALA A 15 17.52 1.77 8.30
CA ALA A 15 18.06 1.65 6.95
C ALA A 15 18.35 3.03 6.31
N ILE A 16 17.46 4.02 6.52
CA ILE A 16 17.69 5.40 6.05
C ILE A 16 18.92 6.00 6.73
N ILE A 17 19.07 5.83 8.06
CA ILE A 17 20.20 6.40 8.80
C ILE A 17 21.53 5.87 8.27
N GLU A 18 21.62 4.55 8.05
CA GLU A 18 22.81 3.87 7.52
C GLU A 18 23.14 4.32 6.10
N VAL A 19 22.17 4.33 5.19
CA VAL A 19 22.40 4.71 3.78
C VAL A 19 22.69 6.20 3.61
N MET A 20 22.22 7.04 4.53
CA MET A 20 22.39 8.50 4.50
C MET A 20 23.55 8.98 5.38
N GLU A 21 24.45 8.09 5.83
CA GLU A 21 25.65 8.47 6.58
C GLU A 21 26.52 9.45 5.77
N GLY A 22 26.96 10.54 6.39
CA GLY A 22 27.82 11.55 5.76
C GLY A 22 27.12 12.49 4.75
N GLU A 23 25.88 12.21 4.37
CA GLU A 23 25.10 13.06 3.47
C GLU A 23 24.73 14.39 4.12
N LYS A 24 24.92 15.49 3.39
CA LYS A 24 24.62 16.85 3.89
C LYS A 24 23.20 17.31 3.56
N MET A 25 22.61 16.73 2.53
CA MET A 25 21.26 17.03 2.08
C MET A 25 20.50 15.71 1.93
N VAL A 26 19.47 15.50 2.74
CA VAL A 26 18.66 14.27 2.73
C VAL A 26 17.24 14.62 2.32
N HIS A 27 16.70 13.93 1.32
CA HIS A 27 15.30 14.01 0.92
C HIS A 27 14.63 12.67 1.18
N VAL A 28 13.54 12.69 1.93
CA VAL A 28 12.67 11.52 2.11
C VAL A 28 11.33 11.77 1.41
N ILE A 29 10.87 10.78 0.66
CA ILE A 29 9.52 10.73 0.10
C ILE A 29 8.73 9.67 0.86
N ASP A 30 7.64 10.08 1.49
CA ASP A 30 6.68 9.20 2.14
C ASP A 30 5.41 9.08 1.30
N LEU A 31 5.19 7.90 0.72
CA LEU A 31 4.05 7.63 -0.15
C LEU A 31 2.71 7.55 0.59
N ASN A 32 2.72 7.50 1.92
CA ASN A 32 1.51 7.53 2.76
C ASN A 32 1.77 8.26 4.09
N ALA A 33 1.86 9.58 4.00
CA ALA A 33 2.22 10.46 5.11
C ALA A 33 1.08 10.67 6.11
N ALA A 34 0.68 9.58 6.78
CA ALA A 34 -0.37 9.55 7.80
C ALA A 34 0.17 9.59 9.24
N GLU A 35 1.38 9.06 9.47
CA GLU A 35 1.89 8.81 10.82
C GLU A 35 3.18 9.60 11.13
N PRO A 36 3.08 10.76 11.79
CA PRO A 36 4.25 11.61 12.08
C PRO A 36 5.28 10.99 13.01
N VAL A 37 4.89 9.97 13.78
CA VAL A 37 5.77 9.31 14.75
C VAL A 37 7.01 8.71 14.08
N GLN A 38 6.87 8.18 12.86
CA GLN A 38 8.02 7.66 12.10
C GLN A 38 9.05 8.76 11.88
N TRP A 39 8.64 9.89 11.34
CA TRP A 39 9.56 10.95 10.94
C TRP A 39 10.07 11.78 12.11
N ILE A 40 9.30 11.92 13.20
CA ILE A 40 9.80 12.47 14.47
C ILE A 40 10.99 11.64 14.96
N ALA A 41 10.86 10.30 14.99
CA ALA A 41 11.96 9.43 15.42
C ALA A 41 13.18 9.55 14.49
N LEU A 42 12.96 9.72 13.17
CA LEU A 42 14.05 9.96 12.23
C LEU A 42 14.75 11.30 12.50
N ILE A 43 14.00 12.40 12.68
CA ILE A 43 14.54 13.73 13.01
C ILE A 43 15.41 13.66 14.26
N GLN A 44 14.91 13.03 15.33
CA GLN A 44 15.66 12.82 16.57
C GLN A 44 16.96 12.03 16.32
N ALA A 45 16.90 10.94 15.57
CA ALA A 45 18.09 10.15 15.27
C ALA A 45 19.11 10.92 14.41
N LEU A 46 18.65 11.69 13.42
CA LEU A 46 19.50 12.52 12.57
C LEU A 46 20.16 13.67 13.34
N SER A 47 19.47 14.27 14.33
CA SER A 47 20.09 15.30 15.21
C SER A 47 21.23 14.76 16.06
N ALA A 48 21.21 13.47 16.39
CA ALA A 48 22.20 12.83 17.25
C ALA A 48 23.44 12.35 16.48
N ARG A 49 23.52 12.59 15.17
CA ARG A 49 24.65 12.18 14.33
C ARG A 49 25.96 12.86 14.78
N PRO A 50 27.09 12.12 14.88
CA PRO A 50 28.38 12.69 15.26
C PRO A 50 28.85 13.84 14.37
N GLU A 51 28.52 13.81 13.08
CA GLU A 51 28.86 14.83 12.08
C GLU A 51 27.89 16.02 12.02
N GLY A 52 26.88 16.04 12.90
CA GLY A 52 25.78 17.00 12.93
C GLY A 52 24.61 16.61 12.00
N PRO A 53 23.45 17.26 12.16
CA PRO A 53 22.28 16.98 11.35
C PRO A 53 22.45 17.43 9.89
N PRO A 54 21.89 16.69 8.91
CA PRO A 54 21.79 17.16 7.53
C PRO A 54 20.70 18.22 7.37
N HIS A 55 20.67 18.90 6.23
CA HIS A 55 19.44 19.55 5.78
C HIS A 55 18.44 18.47 5.38
N LEU A 56 17.31 18.40 6.08
CA LEU A 56 16.30 17.37 5.90
C LEU A 56 15.08 17.93 5.17
N ARG A 57 14.75 17.32 4.05
CA ARG A 57 13.50 17.56 3.33
C ARG A 57 12.62 16.32 3.38
N ILE A 58 11.35 16.49 3.73
CA ILE A 58 10.36 15.41 3.67
C ILE A 58 9.24 15.82 2.72
N THR A 59 8.93 14.98 1.74
CA THR A 59 7.75 15.11 0.89
C THR A 59 6.74 14.06 1.29
N GLY A 60 5.58 14.49 1.80
CA GLY A 60 4.52 13.61 2.25
C GLY A 60 3.36 13.59 1.28
N ILE A 61 2.95 12.39 0.85
CA ILE A 61 1.79 12.18 -0.02
C ILE A 61 0.64 11.66 0.82
N HIS A 62 -0.53 12.30 0.72
CA HIS A 62 -1.76 11.80 1.34
C HIS A 62 -2.99 12.42 0.66
N GLN A 63 -4.14 11.75 0.69
CA GLN A 63 -5.37 12.21 0.04
C GLN A 63 -6.05 13.37 0.79
N GLN A 64 -5.82 13.45 2.10
CA GLN A 64 -6.43 14.44 2.99
C GLN A 64 -5.41 15.50 3.38
N LYS A 65 -5.74 16.75 3.08
CA LYS A 65 -4.89 17.90 3.39
C LYS A 65 -4.73 18.07 4.91
N GLU A 66 -5.77 17.81 5.68
CA GLU A 66 -5.78 17.99 7.14
C GLU A 66 -4.77 17.07 7.83
N VAL A 67 -4.56 15.87 7.29
CA VAL A 67 -3.54 14.93 7.77
C VAL A 67 -2.14 15.47 7.48
N LEU A 68 -1.91 16.01 6.29
CA LEU A 68 -0.63 16.63 5.92
C LEU A 68 -0.34 17.91 6.71
N ASP A 69 -1.36 18.72 7.00
CA ASP A 69 -1.22 19.92 7.83
C ASP A 69 -0.80 19.55 9.26
N GLN A 70 -1.43 18.51 9.83
CA GLN A 70 -1.08 17.99 11.16
C GLN A 70 0.33 17.38 11.18
N MET A 71 0.68 16.62 10.14
CA MET A 71 2.02 16.08 9.93
C MET A 71 3.04 17.22 9.90
N ALA A 72 2.85 18.20 9.02
CA ALA A 72 3.74 19.35 8.86
C ALA A 72 3.95 20.07 10.18
N HIS A 73 2.87 20.39 10.90
CA HIS A 73 2.95 21.10 12.17
C HIS A 73 3.83 20.36 13.18
N ARG A 74 3.63 19.05 13.35
CA ARG A 74 4.38 18.24 14.31
C ARG A 74 5.85 18.06 13.91
N LEU A 75 6.15 17.89 12.62
CA LEU A 75 7.52 17.72 12.15
C LEU A 75 8.32 19.02 12.22
N ILE A 76 7.71 20.15 11.86
CA ILE A 76 8.33 21.47 11.95
C ILE A 76 8.64 21.79 13.42
N GLU A 77 7.67 21.60 14.32
CA GLU A 77 7.86 21.85 15.75
C GLU A 77 9.02 21.01 16.33
N GLU A 78 9.13 19.74 15.94
CA GLU A 78 10.22 18.88 16.40
C GLU A 78 11.58 19.27 15.82
N ALA A 79 11.63 19.61 14.52
CA ALA A 79 12.86 20.05 13.88
C ALA A 79 13.38 21.38 14.46
N GLU A 80 12.49 22.32 14.77
CA GLU A 80 12.82 23.59 15.44
C GLU A 80 13.40 23.36 16.84
N LYS A 81 12.82 22.45 17.63
CA LYS A 81 13.34 22.10 18.97
C LYS A 81 14.76 21.54 18.92
N LEU A 82 15.12 20.86 17.84
CA LEU A 82 16.40 20.19 17.65
C LEU A 82 17.38 20.99 16.79
N ASP A 83 17.00 22.20 16.36
CA ASP A 83 17.78 23.08 15.49
C ASP A 83 18.25 22.40 14.18
N ILE A 84 17.37 21.57 13.60
CA ILE A 84 17.63 20.91 12.31
C ILE A 84 17.11 21.78 11.16
N PRO A 85 17.92 22.06 10.12
CA PRO A 85 17.43 22.68 8.89
C PRO A 85 16.41 21.76 8.21
N PHE A 86 15.13 22.14 8.23
CA PHE A 86 14.04 21.27 7.82
C PHE A 86 13.08 21.91 6.82
N GLN A 87 12.60 21.11 5.86
CA GLN A 87 11.53 21.49 4.94
C GLN A 87 10.52 20.35 4.77
N PHE A 88 9.23 20.64 4.99
CA PHE A 88 8.14 19.73 4.62
C PHE A 88 7.45 20.19 3.33
N ASN A 89 7.21 19.27 2.40
CA ASN A 89 6.53 19.50 1.13
C ASN A 89 5.30 18.59 1.00
N PRO A 90 4.08 19.08 1.27
CA PRO A 90 2.86 18.27 1.18
C PRO A 90 2.40 18.12 -0.28
N ILE A 91 2.01 16.91 -0.66
CA ILE A 91 1.33 16.63 -1.93
C ILE A 91 -0.02 15.98 -1.62
N VAL A 92 -1.10 16.73 -1.87
CA VAL A 92 -2.47 16.23 -1.74
C VAL A 92 -2.82 15.44 -2.99
N SER A 93 -2.68 14.12 -2.92
CA SER A 93 -2.97 13.21 -4.03
C SER A 93 -3.26 11.81 -3.53
N LYS A 94 -3.99 11.04 -4.34
CA LYS A 94 -3.89 9.58 -4.29
C LYS A 94 -2.59 9.12 -4.94
N LEU A 95 -2.15 7.91 -4.60
CA LEU A 95 -0.95 7.34 -5.20
C LEU A 95 -1.15 7.01 -6.69
N GLU A 96 -2.35 6.54 -7.06
CA GLU A 96 -2.74 6.26 -8.45
C GLU A 96 -2.70 7.49 -9.37
N ASP A 97 -2.92 8.68 -8.79
CA ASP A 97 -2.96 9.96 -9.49
C ASP A 97 -1.65 10.77 -9.32
N LEU A 98 -0.63 10.20 -8.67
CA LEU A 98 0.59 10.91 -8.33
C LEU A 98 1.41 11.23 -9.57
N ASP A 99 1.52 12.52 -9.86
CA ASP A 99 2.48 13.04 -10.81
C ASP A 99 3.88 13.10 -10.19
N ILE A 100 4.78 12.27 -10.72
CA ILE A 100 6.16 12.09 -10.24
C ILE A 100 6.96 13.39 -10.35
N GLU A 101 6.64 14.28 -11.29
CA GLU A 101 7.32 15.57 -11.44
C GLU A 101 7.09 16.48 -10.22
N LYS A 102 5.94 16.35 -9.54
CA LYS A 102 5.59 17.12 -8.33
C LYS A 102 6.41 16.75 -7.10
N LEU A 103 7.14 15.63 -7.13
CA LEU A 103 8.05 15.23 -6.05
C LEU A 103 9.23 16.21 -5.90
N HIS A 104 9.50 17.01 -6.93
CA HIS A 104 10.51 18.07 -6.94
C HIS A 104 11.85 17.63 -6.34
N VAL A 105 12.36 16.48 -6.78
CA VAL A 105 13.68 15.98 -6.38
C VAL A 105 14.75 16.92 -6.92
N LYS A 106 15.59 17.48 -6.05
CA LYS A 106 16.66 18.39 -6.44
C LYS A 106 17.96 17.64 -6.66
N THR A 107 18.75 18.08 -7.63
CA THR A 107 20.09 17.56 -7.88
C THR A 107 20.99 17.79 -6.65
N GLY A 108 21.72 16.75 -6.23
CA GLY A 108 22.66 16.82 -5.11
C GLY A 108 22.08 16.46 -3.74
N GLU A 109 20.79 16.13 -3.65
CA GLU A 109 20.19 15.57 -2.44
C GLU A 109 20.22 14.03 -2.50
N ALA A 110 20.50 13.39 -1.35
CA ALA A 110 20.41 11.95 -1.21
C ALA A 110 18.96 11.55 -0.93
N LEU A 111 18.38 10.73 -1.82
CA LEU A 111 16.95 10.42 -1.82
C LEU A 111 16.64 9.06 -1.19
N ALA A 112 15.72 9.03 -0.23
CA ALA A 112 15.05 7.82 0.26
C ALA A 112 13.56 7.84 -0.06
N ILE A 113 12.99 6.69 -0.40
CA ILE A 113 11.56 6.51 -0.61
C ILE A 113 11.03 5.49 0.40
N SER A 114 9.96 5.84 1.10
CA SER A 114 9.26 4.97 2.03
C SER A 114 7.86 4.68 1.51
N SER A 115 7.54 3.39 1.38
CA SER A 115 6.22 2.91 0.96
C SER A 115 5.65 1.97 2.02
N VAL A 116 4.67 2.45 2.78
CA VAL A 116 4.03 1.67 3.86
C VAL A 116 2.60 1.35 3.49
N LEU A 117 2.35 0.08 3.14
CA LEU A 117 1.03 -0.47 2.79
C LEU A 117 0.35 0.35 1.68
N GLN A 118 1.02 0.49 0.54
CA GLN A 118 0.59 1.38 -0.55
C GLN A 118 0.66 0.74 -1.93
N LEU A 119 1.71 -0.01 -2.25
CA LEU A 119 1.96 -0.49 -3.63
C LEU A 119 0.90 -1.49 -4.07
N HIS A 120 0.31 -2.24 -3.14
CA HIS A 120 -0.78 -3.16 -3.46
C HIS A 120 -2.01 -2.45 -4.06
N SER A 121 -2.23 -1.16 -3.77
CA SER A 121 -3.35 -0.40 -4.34
C SER A 121 -3.25 -0.24 -5.86
N LEU A 122 -2.03 -0.19 -6.38
CA LEU A 122 -1.75 -0.05 -7.81
C LEU A 122 -2.00 -1.35 -8.61
N LEU A 123 -2.23 -2.48 -7.92
CA LEU A 123 -2.64 -3.74 -8.54
C LEU A 123 -4.13 -3.77 -8.91
N ALA A 124 -4.92 -2.77 -8.49
CA ALA A 124 -6.32 -2.69 -8.85
C ALA A 124 -6.49 -2.46 -10.38
N SER A 125 -7.42 -3.21 -10.97
CA SER A 125 -7.79 -3.04 -12.38
C SER A 125 -8.76 -1.86 -12.52
N ASP A 126 -8.62 -1.02 -13.55
CA ASP A 126 -9.66 -0.03 -13.86
C ASP A 126 -10.91 -0.74 -14.39
N ASP A 127 -11.92 -0.91 -13.54
CA ASP A 127 -13.22 -1.47 -13.92
C ASP A 127 -13.96 -0.61 -14.97
N GLU A 128 -13.51 0.62 -15.24
CA GLU A 128 -14.14 1.54 -16.22
C GLU A 128 -14.15 0.99 -17.65
N LEU A 129 -13.27 0.06 -18.00
CA LEU A 129 -13.24 -0.55 -19.34
C LEU A 129 -14.23 -1.72 -19.50
N VAL A 130 -14.80 -2.24 -18.41
CA VAL A 130 -15.86 -3.26 -18.48
C VAL A 130 -17.18 -2.65 -18.92
N GLN A 131 -17.45 -1.38 -18.56
CA GLN A 131 -18.66 -0.67 -19.00
C GLN A 131 -18.61 -0.25 -20.48
N LYS A 132 -17.43 -0.03 -21.08
CA LYS A 132 -17.30 0.38 -22.49
C LYS A 132 -17.42 -0.76 -23.51
N LYS A 133 -17.56 -2.02 -23.07
CA LYS A 133 -17.70 -3.19 -23.97
C LYS A 133 -19.12 -3.75 -24.12
N LEU A 134 -20.12 -3.18 -23.43
CA LEU A 134 -21.51 -3.57 -23.63
C LEU A 134 -22.13 -2.76 -24.79
N PRO A 135 -22.52 -3.38 -25.91
CA PRO A 135 -23.20 -2.65 -26.99
C PRO A 135 -24.58 -2.17 -26.49
N LEU A 136 -24.86 -0.88 -26.68
CA LEU A 136 -26.22 -0.34 -26.58
C LEU A 136 -27.13 -1.09 -27.56
N GLY A 137 -28.00 -1.95 -27.05
CA GLY A 137 -29.04 -2.58 -27.87
C GLY A 137 -29.76 -3.75 -27.21
N SER A 138 -30.73 -3.50 -26.34
CA SER A 138 -32.11 -4.03 -26.48
C SER A 138 -32.98 -3.64 -25.29
N LYS A 139 -34.25 -3.42 -25.59
CA LYS A 139 -35.29 -2.89 -24.71
C LYS A 139 -35.80 -3.95 -23.73
N SER A 140 -36.19 -3.48 -22.54
CA SER A 140 -37.26 -3.97 -21.65
C SER A 140 -37.35 -5.48 -21.38
N LEU A 141 -36.99 -5.88 -20.16
CA LEU A 141 -37.77 -6.85 -19.40
C LEU A 141 -37.72 -6.48 -17.92
N ASP A 142 -38.76 -5.80 -17.47
CA ASP A 142 -39.01 -5.53 -16.05
C ASP A 142 -39.21 -6.85 -15.27
N GLY A 143 -38.60 -6.95 -14.08
CA GLY A 143 -39.27 -7.60 -12.95
C GLY A 143 -39.02 -9.08 -12.62
N ILE A 144 -37.85 -9.69 -12.86
CA ILE A 144 -37.61 -11.10 -12.42
C ILE A 144 -36.34 -11.32 -11.55
N HIS A 145 -35.45 -10.36 -11.36
CA HIS A 145 -34.14 -10.66 -10.74
C HIS A 145 -33.96 -10.39 -9.23
N LEU A 146 -34.99 -9.94 -8.51
CA LEU A 146 -34.88 -9.64 -7.06
C LEU A 146 -35.45 -10.73 -6.13
N GLN A 147 -35.89 -11.87 -6.66
CA GLN A 147 -36.51 -12.92 -5.82
C GLN A 147 -35.63 -14.14 -5.57
N ARG A 148 -34.42 -14.19 -6.15
CA ARG A 148 -33.43 -15.26 -5.90
C ARG A 148 -32.44 -14.97 -4.77
N ALA A 149 -32.32 -13.71 -4.34
CA ALA A 149 -31.40 -13.32 -3.26
C ALA A 149 -31.97 -13.55 -1.84
N LEU A 150 -33.24 -13.93 -1.70
CA LEU A 150 -33.89 -14.18 -0.41
C LEU A 150 -34.24 -15.66 -0.15
N GLN A 151 -33.66 -16.58 -0.91
CA GLN A 151 -33.74 -18.02 -0.63
C GLN A 151 -32.35 -18.65 -0.60
N MET A 152 -31.47 -18.14 0.26
CA MET A 152 -30.31 -18.92 0.69
C MET A 152 -30.72 -19.77 1.88
N ASN A 153 -30.72 -21.08 1.63
CA ASN A 153 -30.96 -22.15 2.57
C ASN A 153 -29.93 -22.08 3.71
N GLN A 154 -30.34 -22.40 4.95
CA GLN A 154 -29.52 -22.37 6.16
C GLN A 154 -28.50 -23.53 6.21
N GLY A 155 -27.57 -23.59 5.25
CA GLY A 155 -26.42 -24.51 5.30
C GLY A 155 -25.25 -23.88 6.03
N THR A 156 -24.55 -24.63 6.87
CA THR A 156 -23.34 -24.15 7.57
C THR A 156 -22.14 -24.15 6.64
N LEU A 157 -21.20 -23.22 6.86
CA LEU A 157 -20.00 -23.02 6.02
C LEU A 157 -19.19 -24.32 5.77
N GLY A 158 -19.25 -25.27 6.69
CA GLY A 158 -18.61 -26.59 6.56
C GLY A 158 -19.16 -27.45 5.40
N GLU A 159 -20.44 -27.34 5.08
CA GLU A 159 -21.08 -28.16 4.01
C GLU A 159 -20.69 -27.69 2.60
N LEU A 160 -20.27 -26.43 2.44
CA LEU A 160 -19.76 -25.91 1.17
C LEU A 160 -18.33 -26.42 0.90
N LEU A 161 -17.50 -26.53 1.95
CA LEU A 161 -16.11 -26.95 1.83
C LEU A 161 -15.96 -28.45 1.51
N GLU A 162 -16.86 -29.30 2.01
CA GLU A 162 -16.83 -30.74 1.69
C GLU A 162 -17.20 -31.04 0.23
N LYS A 163 -18.01 -30.19 -0.39
CA LYS A 163 -18.58 -30.45 -1.73
C LYS A 163 -17.58 -30.26 -2.87
N ASP A 164 -16.53 -29.47 -2.65
CA ASP A 164 -15.49 -29.17 -3.65
C ASP A 164 -14.29 -30.14 -3.58
N ALA A 165 -14.15 -30.92 -2.50
CA ALA A 165 -13.05 -31.86 -2.34
C ALA A 165 -13.17 -33.14 -3.22
N VAL A 166 -14.36 -33.43 -3.77
CA VAL A 166 -14.65 -34.73 -4.40
C VAL A 166 -14.66 -34.69 -5.95
N ASN A 167 -14.60 -33.51 -6.57
CA ASN A 167 -14.73 -33.38 -8.04
C ASN A 167 -13.41 -33.03 -8.78
N ALA A 168 -12.25 -33.26 -8.17
CA ALA A 168 -10.96 -32.85 -8.72
C ALA A 168 -10.41 -33.69 -9.91
N TYR A 169 -11.17 -34.62 -10.49
CA TYR A 169 -10.69 -35.40 -11.64
C TYR A 169 -11.73 -35.57 -12.74
N SER A 170 -11.60 -34.74 -13.77
CA SER A 170 -12.09 -35.03 -15.13
C SER A 170 -11.18 -34.32 -16.14
N PRO A 171 -10.49 -35.05 -17.04
CA PRO A 171 -9.66 -34.42 -18.06
C PRO A 171 -10.56 -33.98 -19.24
N SER A 172 -10.39 -32.74 -19.71
CA SER A 172 -10.95 -32.28 -21.00
C SER A 172 -9.82 -31.94 -21.98
N PRO A 173 -9.96 -32.27 -23.28
CA PRO A 173 -8.87 -32.19 -24.25
C PRO A 173 -8.77 -30.82 -24.92
N ASP A 174 -7.52 -30.42 -25.16
CA ASP A 174 -6.99 -29.49 -26.16
C ASP A 174 -7.85 -28.30 -26.62
N SER A 175 -7.41 -27.10 -26.22
CA SER A 175 -7.48 -25.90 -27.05
C SER A 175 -6.30 -25.00 -26.74
N ALA A 176 -5.43 -24.85 -27.73
CA ALA A 176 -4.32 -23.92 -27.73
C ALA A 176 -4.81 -22.46 -27.66
N SER A 177 -3.96 -21.60 -27.11
CA SER A 177 -3.93 -20.14 -27.31
C SER A 177 -5.00 -19.32 -26.59
N SER A 178 -4.68 -18.87 -25.38
CA SER A 178 -4.20 -17.50 -25.13
C SER A 178 -4.43 -17.17 -23.66
N SER A 179 -3.36 -16.95 -22.91
CA SER A 179 -3.43 -16.35 -21.58
C SER A 179 -3.62 -14.83 -21.77
N PRO A 180 -4.71 -14.18 -21.29
CA PRO A 180 -4.80 -12.73 -21.33
C PRO A 180 -4.95 -12.08 -19.94
N LEU A 181 -4.78 -12.82 -18.84
CA LEU A 181 -5.05 -12.27 -17.49
C LEU A 181 -3.79 -11.84 -16.71
N TYR A 182 -2.58 -12.03 -17.24
CA TYR A 182 -1.35 -11.47 -16.65
C TYR A 182 -1.17 -9.95 -16.91
N SER A 183 -2.19 -9.22 -17.39
CA SER A 183 -1.94 -8.27 -18.48
C SER A 183 -2.28 -6.77 -18.30
N MET A 184 -2.57 -6.22 -17.11
CA MET A 184 -2.70 -4.74 -16.99
C MET A 184 -2.41 -4.14 -15.61
N ALA A 185 -2.78 -4.83 -14.52
CA ALA A 185 -2.42 -4.44 -13.16
C ALA A 185 -0.90 -4.39 -12.93
N SER A 186 -0.15 -5.31 -13.53
CA SER A 186 1.33 -5.29 -13.54
C SER A 186 1.84 -4.00 -14.17
N ALA A 187 1.29 -3.58 -15.32
CA ALA A 187 1.81 -2.44 -16.07
C ALA A 187 1.74 -1.11 -15.31
N LYS A 188 0.71 -0.92 -14.46
CA LYS A 188 0.59 0.27 -13.61
C LYS A 188 1.67 0.30 -12.53
N VAL A 189 1.80 -0.80 -11.76
CA VAL A 189 2.84 -0.94 -10.73
C VAL A 189 4.23 -0.81 -11.36
N ASP A 190 4.47 -1.50 -12.48
CA ASP A 190 5.75 -1.49 -13.18
C ASP A 190 6.07 -0.08 -13.68
N GLY A 191 5.12 0.63 -14.28
CA GLY A 191 5.29 2.02 -14.69
C GLY A 191 5.61 2.94 -13.52
N PHE A 192 4.90 2.78 -12.40
CA PHE A 192 5.12 3.56 -11.19
C PHE A 192 6.51 3.31 -10.58
N LEU A 193 6.91 2.04 -10.42
CA LEU A 193 8.22 1.66 -9.90
C LEU A 193 9.35 2.13 -10.83
N ASN A 194 9.18 2.03 -12.15
CA ASN A 194 10.14 2.57 -13.12
C ASN A 194 10.27 4.09 -13.00
N ALA A 195 9.17 4.81 -12.75
CA ALA A 195 9.22 6.25 -12.56
C ALA A 195 9.94 6.63 -11.25
N LEU A 196 9.68 5.92 -10.15
CA LEU A 196 10.43 6.09 -8.89
C LEU A 196 11.92 5.73 -9.07
N TRP A 197 12.22 4.68 -9.83
CA TRP A 197 13.60 4.31 -10.17
C TRP A 197 14.31 5.42 -10.95
N GLY A 198 13.61 6.11 -11.86
CA GLY A 198 14.11 7.26 -12.59
C GLY A 198 14.56 8.43 -11.71
N LEU A 199 14.05 8.53 -10.48
CA LEU A 199 14.49 9.52 -9.48
C LEU A 199 15.87 9.17 -8.89
N SER A 200 16.41 7.99 -9.18
CA SER A 200 17.69 7.48 -8.66
C SER A 200 17.77 7.51 -7.12
N PRO A 201 16.78 6.95 -6.39
CA PRO A 201 16.84 6.88 -4.94
C PRO A 201 18.04 6.05 -4.48
N LYS A 202 18.69 6.47 -3.40
CA LYS A 202 19.71 5.64 -2.73
C LYS A 202 19.10 4.43 -2.03
N LEU A 203 17.86 4.59 -1.55
CA LEU A 203 17.13 3.57 -0.80
C LEU A 203 15.64 3.71 -1.11
N MET A 204 14.98 2.57 -1.36
CA MET A 204 13.54 2.46 -1.29
C MET A 204 13.20 1.36 -0.28
N VAL A 205 12.42 1.69 0.73
CA VAL A 205 11.93 0.73 1.74
C VAL A 205 10.46 0.48 1.50
N VAL A 206 10.09 -0.80 1.44
CA VAL A 206 8.71 -1.25 1.20
C VAL A 206 8.25 -2.07 2.39
N THR A 207 7.15 -1.66 3.01
CA THR A 207 6.40 -2.45 3.98
C THR A 207 5.07 -2.82 3.36
N GLU A 208 4.82 -4.12 3.17
CA GLU A 208 3.60 -4.63 2.57
C GLU A 208 3.04 -5.83 3.35
N GLN A 209 1.78 -6.17 3.05
CA GLN A 209 1.17 -7.39 3.58
C GLN A 209 1.82 -8.61 2.94
N ASP A 210 2.26 -9.56 3.78
CA ASP A 210 2.87 -10.81 3.31
C ASP A 210 1.81 -11.93 3.27
N SER A 211 0.86 -11.81 2.33
CA SER A 211 -0.20 -12.79 2.10
C SER A 211 -0.76 -12.68 0.68
N ASN A 212 -1.11 -13.81 0.07
CA ASN A 212 -1.66 -13.81 -1.29
C ASN A 212 -3.18 -13.58 -1.28
N HIS A 213 -3.60 -12.32 -1.22
CA HIS A 213 -5.02 -11.95 -1.32
C HIS A 213 -5.45 -11.56 -2.74
N ASN A 214 -4.57 -11.71 -3.74
CA ASN A 214 -4.83 -11.37 -5.13
C ASN A 214 -4.98 -12.61 -6.04
N GLY A 215 -5.47 -13.73 -5.48
CA GLY A 215 -5.79 -14.93 -6.23
C GLY A 215 -6.80 -14.69 -7.36
N THR A 216 -6.69 -15.48 -8.42
CA THR A 216 -7.51 -15.31 -9.63
C THR A 216 -8.97 -15.70 -9.38
N THR A 217 -9.20 -16.72 -8.55
CA THR A 217 -10.54 -17.18 -8.20
C THR A 217 -11.00 -16.62 -6.86
N LEU A 218 -12.32 -16.56 -6.65
CA LEU A 218 -12.88 -16.18 -5.37
C LEU A 218 -12.43 -17.14 -4.25
N MET A 219 -12.36 -18.45 -4.53
CA MET A 219 -12.01 -19.46 -3.54
C MET A 219 -10.56 -19.35 -3.09
N GLU A 220 -9.63 -19.08 -4.00
CA GLU A 220 -8.22 -18.80 -3.65
C GLU A 220 -8.13 -17.61 -2.70
N ARG A 221 -8.75 -16.47 -3.05
CA ARG A 221 -8.75 -15.27 -2.20
C ARG A 221 -9.40 -15.53 -0.86
N LEU A 222 -10.54 -16.22 -0.84
CA LEU A 222 -11.28 -16.51 0.40
C LEU A 222 -10.46 -17.37 1.36
N LEU A 223 -9.88 -18.47 0.87
CA LEU A 223 -9.10 -19.38 1.71
C LEU A 223 -7.87 -18.68 2.30
N GLU A 224 -7.08 -18.00 1.47
CA GLU A 224 -5.90 -17.25 1.93
C GLU A 224 -6.28 -16.14 2.90
N SER A 225 -7.32 -15.36 2.61
CA SER A 225 -7.80 -14.32 3.54
C SER A 225 -8.25 -14.90 4.88
N LEU A 226 -8.97 -16.04 4.89
CA LEU A 226 -9.40 -16.67 6.13
C LEU A 226 -8.21 -17.06 7.01
N TYR A 227 -7.16 -17.64 6.44
CA TYR A 227 -5.94 -17.97 7.20
C TYR A 227 -5.26 -16.71 7.75
N SER A 228 -5.04 -15.68 6.92
CA SER A 228 -4.37 -14.45 7.34
C SER A 228 -5.15 -13.72 8.43
N TYR A 229 -6.46 -13.54 8.26
CA TYR A 229 -7.27 -12.82 9.23
C TYR A 229 -7.54 -13.63 10.50
N ALA A 230 -7.67 -14.95 10.43
CA ALA A 230 -7.79 -15.77 11.64
C ALA A 230 -6.60 -15.53 12.59
N ALA A 231 -5.37 -15.53 12.07
CA ALA A 231 -4.18 -15.26 12.87
C ALA A 231 -4.18 -13.85 13.52
N LEU A 232 -4.67 -12.83 12.79
CA LEU A 232 -4.82 -11.48 13.34
C LEU A 232 -5.86 -11.42 14.46
N PHE A 233 -6.96 -12.15 14.31
CA PHE A 233 -8.01 -12.22 15.33
C PHE A 233 -7.56 -13.02 16.56
N ASP A 234 -6.78 -14.09 16.39
CA ASP A 234 -6.16 -14.83 17.50
C ASP A 234 -5.23 -13.92 18.33
N CYS A 235 -4.49 -13.03 17.67
CA CYS A 235 -3.68 -12.01 18.35
C CYS A 235 -4.54 -11.04 19.18
N LEU A 236 -5.72 -10.65 18.68
CA LEU A 236 -6.64 -9.77 19.43
C LEU A 236 -7.28 -10.50 20.61
N GLU A 237 -7.75 -11.73 20.39
CA GLU A 237 -8.35 -12.56 21.44
C GLU A 237 -7.37 -12.81 22.59
N SER A 238 -6.08 -12.97 22.30
CA SER A 238 -5.05 -13.16 23.32
C SER A 238 -4.59 -11.88 24.02
N THR A 239 -4.86 -10.69 23.46
CA THR A 239 -4.32 -9.42 23.98
C THR A 239 -5.37 -8.40 24.46
N VAL A 240 -6.65 -8.62 24.14
CA VAL A 240 -7.74 -7.69 24.42
C VAL A 240 -8.92 -8.43 25.06
N SER A 241 -9.49 -7.86 26.13
CA SER A 241 -10.70 -8.40 26.74
C SER A 241 -11.89 -8.26 25.79
N ARG A 242 -12.67 -9.35 25.62
CA ARG A 242 -14.01 -9.27 25.06
C ARG A 242 -14.91 -8.59 26.10
N ALA A 243 -15.46 -7.42 25.77
CA ALA A 243 -16.38 -6.66 26.61
C ALA A 243 -17.81 -7.16 26.44
#